data_AF-A0A8T3WDA5-F1
#
_entry.id   AF-A0A8T3WDA5-F1
#
_cell.length_a   1.000
_cell.length_b   1.000
_cell.length_c   1.000
_cell.angle_alpha   90.00
_cell.angle_beta   90.00
_cell.angle_gamma   90.00
#
_symmetry.space_group_name_H-M   'P 1'
#
loop_
_entity.id
_entity.type
_entity.pdbx_description
1 polymer ?
#
loop_
_entity_poly.entity_id
_entity_poly.type
_entity_poly.pdbx_seq_one_letter_code
_entity_poly.pdbx_strand_id
1 'polypeptide(L)'
;MAFDYLSIAISLLIFIIYLAVFFVLFHVSLRASGKLVSSIMYFRVAIVFLIIRRVEIILSDADILKIPYLEDIIALLVAIVLLLAFVEFYKAVLEATGKRRTSKRIGKAVNKLQNNQIKSQSRFKPLFNQRMTDDHYLDLTK
;
A
#
# COMPACT_ATOMS: atom_id res chain seq x y z
N MET A 1 -15.50 28.10 -36.94
CA MET A 1 -16.40 26.95 -37.16
C MET A 1 -15.63 25.62 -37.18
N ALA A 2 -14.90 25.23 -38.23
CA ALA A 2 -14.19 23.93 -38.25
C ALA A 2 -13.13 23.76 -37.14
N PHE A 3 -12.43 24.85 -36.78
CA PHE A 3 -11.45 24.86 -35.68
C PHE A 3 -12.10 24.66 -34.29
N ASP A 4 -13.31 25.16 -34.09
CA ASP A 4 -14.02 25.05 -32.80
C ASP A 4 -14.45 23.59 -32.56
N TYR A 5 -14.92 22.90 -33.60
CA TYR A 5 -15.26 21.48 -33.52
C TYR A 5 -14.03 20.59 -33.24
N LEU A 6 -12.86 20.94 -33.78
CA LEU A 6 -11.63 20.21 -33.51
C LEU A 6 -11.18 20.38 -32.05
N SER A 7 -11.24 21.61 -31.52
CA SER A 7 -10.91 21.89 -30.11
C SER A 7 -11.82 21.11 -29.16
N ILE A 8 -13.14 21.14 -29.40
CA ILE A 8 -14.13 20.42 -28.62
C ILE A 8 -13.89 18.90 -28.69
N ALA A 9 -13.60 18.35 -29.87
CA ALA A 9 -13.30 16.94 -30.04
C ALA A 9 -12.04 16.49 -29.28
N ILE A 10 -10.98 17.30 -29.30
CA ILE A 10 -9.75 17.04 -28.53
C ILE A 10 -10.03 17.10 -27.03
N SER A 11 -10.78 18.11 -26.56
CA SER A 11 -11.17 18.23 -25.16
C SER A 11 -12.01 17.04 -24.68
N LEU A 12 -12.94 16.55 -25.50
CA LEU A 12 -13.71 15.33 -25.26
C LEU A 12 -12.82 14.08 -25.20
N LEU A 13 -11.87 13.94 -26.13
CA LEU A 13 -10.93 12.82 -26.11
C LEU A 13 -10.08 12.81 -24.83
N ILE A 14 -9.56 13.96 -24.42
CA ILE A 14 -8.79 14.09 -23.18
C ILE A 14 -9.67 13.75 -21.96
N PHE A 15 -10.93 14.18 -21.96
CA PHE A 15 -11.90 13.85 -20.92
C PHE A 15 -12.11 12.32 -20.81
N ILE A 16 -12.28 11.63 -21.94
CA ILE A 16 -12.40 10.16 -21.98
C ILE A 16 -11.13 9.49 -21.42
N ILE A 17 -9.95 10.01 -21.76
CA ILE A 17 -8.68 9.50 -21.20
C ILE A 17 -8.65 9.67 -19.68
N TYR A 18 -9.06 10.81 -19.12
CA TYR A 18 -9.14 11.00 -17.67
C TYR A 18 -10.07 9.99 -17.00
N LEU A 19 -11.24 9.73 -17.59
CA LEU A 19 -12.16 8.70 -17.09
C LEU A 19 -11.52 7.31 -17.13
N ALA A 20 -10.86 6.95 -18.24
CA ALA A 20 -10.17 5.66 -18.36
C ALA A 20 -9.09 5.49 -17.28
N VAL A 21 -8.25 6.51 -17.07
CA VAL A 21 -7.21 6.47 -16.02
C VAL A 21 -7.85 6.39 -14.63
N PHE A 22 -8.96 7.10 -14.39
CA PHE A 22 -9.70 7.01 -13.13
C PHE A 22 -10.18 5.57 -12.85
N PHE A 23 -10.75 4.89 -13.85
CA PHE A 23 -11.18 3.49 -13.71
C PHE A 23 -10.01 2.54 -13.50
N VAL A 24 -8.89 2.75 -14.19
CA VAL A 24 -7.66 1.97 -13.97
C VAL A 24 -7.18 2.14 -12.53
N LEU A 25 -7.10 3.37 -12.02
CA LEU A 25 -6.73 3.62 -10.63
C LEU A 25 -7.73 3.02 -9.64
N PHE A 26 -9.03 3.06 -9.95
CA PHE A 26 -10.06 2.42 -9.14
C PHE A 26 -9.81 0.90 -9.04
N HIS A 27 -9.58 0.24 -10.18
CA HIS A 27 -9.31 -1.19 -10.21
C HIS A 27 -8.03 -1.58 -9.49
N VAL A 28 -6.98 -0.77 -9.63
CA VAL A 28 -5.72 -0.95 -8.89
C VAL A 28 -5.95 -0.75 -7.38
N SER A 29 -6.78 0.22 -6.99
CA SER A 29 -7.09 0.48 -5.57
C SER A 29 -7.79 -0.69 -4.88
N LEU A 30 -8.62 -1.46 -5.61
CA LEU A 30 -9.29 -2.65 -5.07
C LEU A 30 -8.31 -3.78 -4.75
N ARG A 31 -7.15 -3.82 -5.41
CA ARG A 31 -6.13 -4.87 -5.23
C ARG A 31 -4.94 -4.41 -4.40
N ALA A 32 -4.78 -3.10 -4.21
CA ALA A 32 -3.71 -2.53 -3.43
C ALA A 32 -3.94 -2.73 -1.93
N SER A 33 -2.87 -2.99 -1.18
CA SER A 33 -2.93 -3.13 0.27
C SER A 33 -1.88 -2.26 0.96
N GLY A 34 -2.18 -1.86 2.19
CA GLY A 34 -1.29 -1.02 3.00
C GLY A 34 -1.17 0.42 2.50
N LYS A 35 0.02 1.01 2.64
CA LYS A 35 0.27 2.44 2.37
C LYS A 35 0.14 2.85 0.90
N LEU A 36 0.14 1.88 -0.02
CA LEU A 36 -0.07 2.15 -1.45
C LEU A 36 -1.50 2.66 -1.73
N VAL A 37 -2.48 2.25 -0.92
CA VAL A 37 -3.89 2.68 -1.04
C VAL A 37 -4.01 4.20 -0.86
N SER A 38 -3.28 4.76 0.11
CA SER A 38 -3.25 6.21 0.38
C SER A 38 -2.75 6.99 -0.84
N SER A 39 -1.62 6.56 -1.42
CA SER A 39 -1.08 7.16 -2.65
C SER A 39 -2.06 7.09 -3.82
N ILE A 40 -2.69 5.92 -4.03
CA ILE A 40 -3.69 5.75 -5.10
C ILE A 40 -4.91 6.65 -4.87
N MET A 41 -5.33 6.83 -3.62
CA MET A 41 -6.42 7.74 -3.28
C MET A 41 -6.09 9.19 -3.66
N TYR A 42 -4.88 9.67 -3.36
CA TYR A 42 -4.45 11.00 -3.80
C TYR A 42 -4.39 11.13 -5.32
N PHE A 43 -3.88 10.12 -6.03
CA PHE A 43 -3.92 10.12 -7.50
C PHE A 43 -5.35 10.17 -8.05
N ARG A 44 -6.30 9.45 -7.44
CA ARG A 44 -7.73 9.53 -7.82
C ARG A 44 -8.29 10.94 -7.62
N VAL A 45 -7.99 11.58 -6.48
CA VAL A 45 -8.40 12.96 -6.21
C VAL A 45 -7.81 13.92 -7.24
N ALA A 46 -6.53 13.77 -7.61
CA ALA A 46 -5.90 14.58 -8.65
C ALA A 46 -6.62 14.43 -10.00
N ILE A 47 -7.01 13.21 -10.38
CA ILE A 47 -7.77 12.99 -11.62
C ILE A 47 -9.15 13.62 -11.55
N VAL A 48 -9.84 13.56 -10.41
CA VAL A 48 -11.14 14.26 -10.24
C VAL A 48 -10.97 15.76 -10.48
N PHE A 49 -9.92 16.40 -9.96
CA PHE A 49 -9.66 17.81 -10.25
C PHE A 49 -9.34 18.06 -11.73
N LEU A 50 -8.61 17.17 -12.41
CA LEU A 50 -8.38 17.26 -13.85
C LEU A 50 -9.68 17.14 -14.66
N ILE A 51 -10.61 16.29 -14.23
CA ILE A 51 -11.95 16.15 -14.82
C ILE A 51 -12.73 17.45 -14.62
N ILE A 52 -12.76 18.00 -13.41
CA ILE A 52 -13.44 19.28 -13.10
C ILE A 52 -12.86 20.40 -13.97
N ARG A 53 -11.52 20.51 -14.07
CA ARG A 53 -10.85 21.48 -14.94
C ARG A 53 -11.28 21.31 -16.39
N ARG A 54 -11.34 20.07 -16.88
CA ARG A 54 -11.71 19.81 -18.28
C ARG A 54 -13.17 20.18 -18.57
N VAL A 55 -14.08 19.92 -17.63
CA VAL A 55 -15.48 20.36 -17.73
C VAL A 55 -15.57 21.87 -17.76
N GLU A 56 -14.82 22.56 -16.90
CA GLU A 56 -14.77 24.03 -16.87
C GLU A 56 -14.30 24.60 -18.21
N ILE A 57 -13.24 24.07 -18.81
CA ILE A 57 -12.77 24.48 -20.16
C ILE A 57 -13.87 24.29 -21.20
N ILE A 58 -14.57 23.15 -21.20
CA ILE A 58 -15.65 22.88 -22.17
C ILE A 58 -16.81 23.88 -21.98
N LEU A 59 -17.16 24.22 -20.75
CA LEU A 59 -18.23 25.19 -20.45
C LEU A 59 -17.83 26.63 -20.80
N SER A 60 -16.55 26.96 -20.62
CA SER A 60 -15.97 28.26 -20.98
C SER A 60 -15.90 28.44 -22.51
N ASP A 61 -15.46 27.40 -23.24
CA ASP A 61 -15.44 27.37 -24.71
C ASP A 61 -16.85 27.43 -25.32
N ALA A 62 -17.86 26.95 -24.60
CA ALA A 62 -19.26 27.02 -25.00
C ALA A 62 -19.98 28.32 -24.58
N ASP A 63 -19.26 29.29 -23.98
CA ASP A 63 -19.79 30.54 -23.42
C ASP A 63 -20.91 30.35 -22.38
N ILE A 64 -20.98 29.18 -21.71
CA ILE A 64 -22.01 28.87 -20.71
C ILE A 64 -21.64 29.42 -19.35
N LEU A 65 -20.38 29.26 -18.94
CA LEU A 65 -19.90 29.59 -17.60
C LEU A 65 -18.42 29.98 -17.64
N LYS A 66 -18.09 31.18 -17.16
CA LYS A 66 -16.71 31.68 -17.11
C LYS A 66 -16.43 32.28 -15.75
N ILE A 67 -15.65 31.57 -14.94
CA ILE A 67 -15.27 32.01 -13.60
C ILE A 67 -13.80 32.46 -13.64
N PRO A 68 -13.51 33.76 -13.44
CA PRO A 68 -12.13 34.23 -13.44
C PRO A 68 -11.33 33.58 -12.31
N TYR A 69 -10.05 33.30 -12.56
CA TYR A 69 -9.11 32.67 -11.62
C TYR A 69 -9.41 31.22 -11.22
N LEU A 70 -10.54 30.63 -11.64
CA LEU A 70 -10.87 29.25 -11.31
C LEU A 70 -9.85 28.26 -11.89
N GLU A 71 -9.35 28.52 -13.10
CA GLU A 71 -8.30 27.72 -13.73
C GLU A 71 -7.02 27.66 -12.87
N ASP A 72 -6.54 28.81 -12.39
CA ASP A 72 -5.32 28.90 -11.57
C ASP A 72 -5.50 28.19 -10.23
N ILE A 73 -6.67 28.35 -9.60
CA ILE A 73 -6.99 27.68 -8.34
C ILE A 73 -7.00 26.16 -8.54
N ILE A 74 -7.66 25.65 -9.58
CA ILE A 74 -7.70 24.22 -9.86
C ILE A 74 -6.30 23.69 -10.20
N ALA A 75 -5.53 24.42 -11.01
CA ALA A 75 -4.16 24.04 -11.36
C ALA A 75 -3.26 23.93 -10.12
N LEU A 76 -3.37 24.88 -9.18
CA LEU A 76 -2.64 24.84 -7.92
C LEU A 76 -3.06 23.65 -7.06
N LEU A 77 -4.37 23.39 -6.93
CA LEU A 77 -4.89 22.21 -6.21
C LEU A 77 -4.38 20.91 -6.83
N VAL A 78 -4.41 20.78 -8.16
CA VAL A 78 -3.87 19.62 -8.87
C VAL A 78 -2.38 19.43 -8.55
N ALA A 79 -1.58 20.50 -8.60
CA ALA A 79 -0.15 20.44 -8.31
C ALA A 79 0.13 19.98 -6.86
N ILE A 80 -0.61 20.54 -5.88
CA ILE A 80 -0.48 20.17 -4.45
C ILE A 80 -0.85 18.70 -4.25
N VAL A 81 -1.97 18.25 -4.81
CA VAL A 81 -2.43 16.86 -4.64
C VAL A 81 -1.49 15.89 -5.34
N LEU A 82 -0.97 16.23 -6.53
CA LEU A 82 0.03 15.40 -7.20
C LEU A 82 1.32 15.29 -6.37
N LEU A 83 1.80 16.40 -5.81
CA LEU A 83 2.98 16.39 -4.94
C LEU A 83 2.77 15.46 -3.74
N LEU A 84 1.61 15.56 -3.07
CA LEU A 84 1.25 14.68 -1.97
C LEU A 84 1.19 13.20 -2.41
N ALA A 85 0.60 12.93 -3.58
CA ALA A 85 0.53 11.59 -4.14
C ALA A 85 1.92 10.98 -4.38
N PHE A 86 2.86 11.77 -4.91
CA PHE A 86 4.25 11.36 -5.14
C PHE A 86 5.00 11.12 -3.83
N VAL A 87 4.85 12.00 -2.84
CA VAL A 87 5.50 11.85 -1.53
C VAL A 87 5.03 10.56 -0.85
N GLU A 88 3.72 10.30 -0.83
CA GLU A 88 3.17 9.07 -0.23
C GLU A 88 3.56 7.83 -1.03
N PHE A 89 3.59 7.91 -2.37
CA PHE A 89 4.07 6.83 -3.21
C PHE A 89 5.53 6.49 -2.89
N TYR A 90 6.39 7.50 -2.82
CA TYR A 90 7.82 7.32 -2.51
C TYR A 90 8.02 6.66 -1.14
N LYS A 91 7.32 7.13 -0.10
CA LYS A 91 7.34 6.49 1.23
C LYS A 91 6.91 5.03 1.17
N ALA A 92 5.82 4.74 0.44
CA ALA A 92 5.32 3.37 0.30
C ALA A 92 6.33 2.45 -0.41
N VAL A 93 7.00 2.93 -1.47
CA VAL A 93 8.04 2.19 -2.19
C VAL A 93 9.28 1.96 -1.32
N LEU A 94 9.72 2.98 -0.57
CA LEU A 94 10.88 2.89 0.31
C LEU A 94 10.66 1.85 1.43
N GLU A 95 9.46 1.79 1.99
CA GLU A 95 9.10 0.78 2.99
C GLU A 95 9.03 -0.63 2.40
N ALA A 96 8.46 -0.78 1.19
CA ALA A 96 8.37 -2.07 0.51
C ALA A 96 9.76 -2.64 0.15
N THR A 97 10.70 -1.77 -0.24
CA THR A 97 12.07 -2.15 -0.56
C THR A 97 12.96 -2.29 0.68
N GLY A 98 12.77 -1.47 1.71
CA GLY A 98 13.54 -1.48 2.96
C GLY A 98 13.22 -2.62 3.93
N LYS A 99 11.95 -3.02 4.09
CA LYS A 99 11.55 -4.08 5.05
C LYS A 99 12.04 -5.48 4.68
N ARG A 100 12.45 -5.71 3.43
CA ARG A 100 12.93 -7.03 2.97
C ARG A 100 14.32 -7.40 3.50
N ARG A 101 15.12 -6.44 3.99
CA ARG A 101 16.49 -6.70 4.50
C ARG A 101 16.55 -7.05 5.98
N THR A 102 15.67 -6.53 6.83
CA THR A 102 15.74 -6.72 8.30
C THR A 102 15.06 -8.00 8.77
N SER A 103 13.89 -8.36 8.21
CA SER A 103 13.15 -9.56 8.64
C SER A 103 13.91 -10.87 8.37
N LYS A 104 14.59 -10.99 7.22
CA LYS A 104 15.41 -12.19 6.91
C LYS A 104 16.66 -12.33 7.77
N ARG A 105 17.22 -11.22 8.29
CA ARG A 105 18.42 -11.25 9.16
C ARG A 105 18.06 -11.62 10.60
N ILE A 106 16.94 -11.09 11.10
CA ILE A 106 16.46 -11.40 12.46
C ILE A 106 15.98 -12.85 12.54
N GLY A 107 15.21 -13.35 11.56
CA GLY A 107 14.78 -14.75 11.55
C GLY A 107 15.95 -15.77 11.49
N LYS A 108 17.04 -15.44 10.77
CA LYS A 108 18.25 -16.29 10.74
C LYS A 108 19.05 -16.21 12.05
N ALA A 109 19.10 -15.06 12.71
CA ALA A 109 19.79 -14.89 13.99
C ALA A 109 19.05 -15.61 15.13
N VAL A 110 17.71 -15.50 15.17
CA VAL A 110 16.87 -16.20 16.16
C VAL A 110 16.94 -17.71 15.98
N ASN A 111 16.84 -18.22 14.73
CA ASN A 111 17.00 -19.65 14.47
C ASN A 111 18.41 -20.18 14.80
N LYS A 112 19.46 -19.37 14.62
CA LYS A 112 20.84 -19.77 14.98
C LYS A 112 21.06 -19.81 16.49
N LEU A 113 20.48 -18.86 17.24
CA LEU A 113 20.53 -18.85 18.70
C LEU A 113 19.72 -20.02 19.30
N GLN A 114 18.52 -20.27 18.78
CA GLN A 114 17.66 -21.37 19.24
C GLN A 114 18.29 -22.74 18.96
N ASN A 115 18.91 -22.93 17.78
CA ASN A 115 19.57 -24.18 17.43
C ASN A 115 20.86 -24.42 18.25
N ASN A 116 21.57 -23.36 18.66
CA ASN A 116 22.71 -23.49 19.58
C ASN A 116 22.29 -23.79 21.02
N GLN A 117 21.12 -23.29 21.47
CA GLN A 117 20.60 -23.60 22.80
C GLN A 117 20.14 -25.05 22.92
N ILE A 118 19.48 -25.60 21.90
CA ILE A 118 19.08 -27.02 21.87
C ILE A 118 20.30 -27.95 21.89
N LYS A 119 21.38 -27.58 21.19
CA LYS A 119 22.64 -28.33 21.17
C LYS A 119 23.44 -28.24 22.48
N SER A 120 23.21 -27.19 23.27
CA SER A 120 23.80 -27.02 24.61
C SER A 120 23.06 -27.87 25.65
N GLN A 121 21.73 -27.94 25.58
CA GLN A 121 20.92 -28.74 26.50
C GLN A 121 21.07 -30.26 26.31
N SER A 122 21.38 -30.74 25.10
CA SER A 122 21.59 -32.17 24.85
C SER A 122 22.94 -32.71 25.35
N ARG A 123 23.85 -31.87 25.87
CA ARG A 123 25.15 -32.28 26.43
C ARG A 123 25.14 -32.50 27.94
N PHE A 124 24.11 -32.06 28.66
CA PHE A 124 23.94 -32.37 30.07
C PHE A 124 22.94 -33.51 30.25
N LYS A 125 23.43 -34.74 30.19
CA LYS A 125 22.75 -35.89 30.80
C LYS A 125 23.17 -35.93 32.29
N PRO A 126 22.28 -35.64 33.25
CA PRO A 126 22.56 -35.98 34.64
C PRO A 126 22.52 -37.51 34.78
N LEU A 127 23.68 -38.09 35.07
CA LEU A 127 23.84 -39.45 35.54
C LEU A 127 23.37 -39.47 37.00
N PHE A 128 22.07 -39.60 37.29
CA PHE A 128 21.66 -39.77 38.69
C PHE A 128 20.37 -40.58 38.87
N ASN A 129 20.51 -41.57 39.77
CA ASN A 129 19.51 -42.40 40.46
C ASN A 129 18.86 -43.59 39.76
N GLN A 130 19.58 -44.72 39.82
CA GLN A 130 19.01 -45.95 40.37
C GLN A 130 18.73 -45.76 41.87
N ARG A 131 17.47 -45.88 42.31
CA ARG A 131 17.13 -46.21 43.70
C ARG A 131 15.82 -46.99 43.76
N MET A 132 16.01 -48.28 44.07
CA MET A 132 15.16 -49.20 44.83
C MET A 132 13.77 -48.71 45.21
N THR A 133 12.76 -49.47 44.82
CA THR A 133 11.50 -49.66 45.55
C THR A 133 11.01 -51.09 45.28
N ASP A 134 11.60 -52.05 45.98
CA ASP A 134 10.96 -53.33 46.26
C ASP A 134 10.22 -53.15 47.58
N ASP A 135 8.90 -52.98 47.53
CA ASP A 135 8.00 -53.10 48.68
C ASP A 135 6.60 -53.48 48.16
N HIS A 136 6.43 -54.75 47.80
CA HIS A 136 5.11 -55.34 47.65
C HIS A 136 4.73 -56.02 48.97
N TYR A 137 3.83 -55.36 49.69
CA TYR A 137 3.19 -55.83 50.92
C TYR A 137 2.40 -57.13 50.69
N LEU A 138 2.58 -58.06 51.63
CA LEU A 138 1.78 -59.27 51.84
C LEU A 138 0.33 -58.89 52.19
N ASP A 139 -0.60 -59.36 51.36
CA ASP A 139 -2.04 -59.38 51.61
C ASP A 139 -2.37 -60.56 52.54
N LEU A 140 -2.80 -60.28 53.76
CA LEU A 140 -3.26 -61.26 54.76
C LEU A 140 -4.79 -61.17 54.95
N THR A 141 -5.54 -61.23 53.85
CA THR A 141 -6.99 -61.46 53.92
C THR A 141 -7.48 -62.48 52.89
N LYS A 142 -7.24 -63.77 53.15
CA LYS A 142 -8.19 -64.89 52.92
C LYS A 142 -7.62 -66.24 53.27
#